data_AF-A0A7W4GVX9-F1
#
_entry.id   AF-A0A7W4GVX9-F1
#
_cell.length_a   1.000
_cell.length_b   1.000
_cell.length_c   1.000
_cell.angle_alpha   90.00
_cell.angle_beta   90.00
_cell.angle_gamma   90.00
#
_symmetry.space_group_name_H-M   'P 1'
#
loop_
_entity.id
_entity.type
_entity.pdbx_description
1 polymer ?
#
loop_
_entity_poly.entity_id
_entity_poly.type
_entity_poly.pdbx_seq_one_letter_code
_entity_poly.pdbx_strand_id
1 'polypeptide(L)'
;MDALKPPRRGGTLPLVIAVALIVLILVTLGATSPRPPLVEVLPKPTPTATLGPEVPLPSLNPLPSQSPVYPMPDVEPLVLPGWADDVVRILAAVALLALIGTFLYRLSGELIRTERRHAAEPTGAESEIPEIDDEELVEALDETVEELRLGMAVDGAVIACWRRLEQAAVSSGIFRKPAQTSQEFTVEVLSRAVVDAAALEELAELYRQAMFSTHELTDAHRDRAVSALEALSAQLSGRAAP
;
A
#
# COMPACT_ATOMS: atom_id res chain seq x y z
N MET A 1 23.21 12.12 46.42
CA MET A 1 21.81 11.67 46.48
C MET A 1 20.99 12.74 45.78
N ASP A 2 20.64 12.53 44.52
CA ASP A 2 19.44 13.09 43.89
C ASP A 2 19.20 12.38 42.56
N ALA A 3 17.93 12.13 42.28
CA ALA A 3 17.43 10.97 41.56
C ALA A 3 17.65 11.00 40.03
N LEU A 4 18.09 9.86 39.46
CA LEU A 4 17.94 9.56 38.04
C LEU A 4 16.43 9.52 37.70
N LYS A 5 15.97 10.48 36.90
CA LYS A 5 14.73 10.37 36.15
C LYS A 5 15.02 9.64 34.84
N PRO A 6 14.52 8.42 34.59
CA PRO A 6 14.74 7.75 33.31
C PRO A 6 14.02 8.51 32.19
N PRO A 7 14.61 8.63 30.98
CA PRO A 7 13.93 9.14 29.82
C PRO A 7 12.78 8.20 29.48
N ARG A 8 11.55 8.74 29.45
CA ARG A 8 10.33 8.02 29.05
C ARG A 8 10.46 7.58 27.59
N ARG A 9 10.96 6.36 27.34
CA ARG A 9 10.75 5.62 26.09
C ARG A 9 9.28 5.20 26.04
N GLY A 10 8.48 5.83 25.20
CA GLY A 10 7.07 5.46 25.10
C GLY A 10 6.25 6.31 24.14
N GLY A 11 6.78 6.70 22.98
CA GLY A 11 6.00 7.44 21.98
C GLY A 11 5.11 6.56 21.10
N THR A 12 5.53 5.32 20.82
CA THR A 12 4.84 4.42 19.88
C THR A 12 3.90 3.42 20.56
N LEU A 13 4.24 2.99 21.79
CA LEU A 13 3.37 2.13 22.60
C LEU A 13 1.99 2.75 22.88
N PRO A 14 1.85 4.04 23.29
CA PRO A 14 0.54 4.63 23.52
C PRO A 14 -0.26 4.83 22.23
N LEU A 15 0.42 5.04 21.08
CA LEU A 15 -0.24 5.14 19.78
C LEU A 15 -0.82 3.79 19.34
N VAL A 16 -0.06 2.70 19.49
CA VAL A 16 -0.52 1.34 19.20
C VAL A 16 -1.67 0.94 20.12
N ILE A 17 -1.57 1.27 21.42
CA ILE A 17 -2.66 1.05 22.38
C ILE A 17 -3.89 1.89 22.01
N ALA A 18 -3.72 3.14 21.58
CA ALA A 18 -4.83 4.00 21.16
C ALA A 18 -5.52 3.47 19.89
N VAL A 19 -4.77 3.01 18.89
CA VAL A 19 -5.33 2.40 17.67
C VAL A 19 -6.03 1.08 18.01
N ALA A 20 -5.44 0.23 18.84
CA ALA A 20 -6.06 -1.01 19.30
C ALA A 20 -7.36 -0.75 20.07
N LEU A 21 -7.39 0.28 20.93
CA LEU A 21 -8.59 0.70 21.64
C LEU A 21 -9.65 1.28 20.70
N ILE A 22 -9.28 2.08 19.70
CA ILE A 22 -10.22 2.63 18.70
C ILE A 22 -10.84 1.50 17.87
N VAL A 23 -10.04 0.52 17.45
CA VAL A 23 -10.53 -0.66 16.74
C VAL A 23 -11.44 -1.49 17.63
N LEU A 24 -11.07 -1.72 18.90
CA LEU A 24 -11.91 -2.44 19.87
C LEU A 24 -13.24 -1.71 20.09
N ILE A 25 -13.22 -0.38 20.24
CA ILE A 25 -14.41 0.46 20.42
C ILE A 25 -15.30 0.38 19.16
N LEU A 26 -14.74 0.50 17.96
CA LEU A 26 -15.49 0.39 16.69
C LEU A 26 -16.14 -0.99 16.52
N VAL A 27 -15.45 -2.06 16.89
CA VAL A 27 -16.00 -3.43 16.88
C VAL A 27 -17.15 -3.56 17.89
N THR A 28 -17.02 -3.00 19.08
CA THR A 28 -18.10 -3.04 20.09
C THR A 28 -19.30 -2.17 19.74
N LEU A 29 -19.11 -1.01 19.08
CA LEU A 29 -20.21 -0.14 18.65
C LEU A 29 -21.00 -0.71 17.46
N GLY A 30 -20.39 -1.59 16.67
CA GLY A 30 -21.05 -2.33 15.59
C GLY A 30 -22.14 -3.30 16.07
N ALA A 31 -22.09 -3.73 17.33
CA ALA A 31 -23.05 -4.67 17.90
C ALA A 31 -24.40 -4.05 18.29
N THR A 32 -24.52 -2.71 18.32
CA THR A 32 -25.73 -2.01 18.83
C THR A 32 -26.54 -1.27 17.78
N SER A 33 -26.22 -1.34 16.49
CA SER A 33 -27.07 -0.72 15.45
C SER A 33 -28.31 -1.59 15.15
N PRO A 34 -29.53 -1.19 15.55
CA PRO A 34 -30.74 -1.89 15.16
C PRO A 34 -30.98 -1.56 13.68
N ARG A 35 -30.72 -2.50 12.77
CA ARG A 35 -31.08 -2.31 11.36
C ARG A 35 -32.60 -2.38 11.22
N PRO A 36 -33.26 -1.42 10.55
CA PRO A 36 -34.65 -1.58 10.15
C PRO A 36 -34.76 -2.75 9.16
N PRO A 37 -35.81 -3.59 9.25
CA PRO A 37 -35.98 -4.73 8.35
C PRO A 37 -36.14 -4.24 6.90
N LEU A 38 -35.33 -4.80 6.00
CA LEU A 38 -35.29 -4.51 4.56
C LEU A 38 -36.48 -5.10 3.77
N VAL A 39 -37.57 -5.48 4.45
CA VAL A 39 -38.78 -6.02 3.83
C VAL A 39 -39.94 -5.10 4.19
N GLU A 40 -40.12 -4.08 3.38
CA GLU A 40 -41.37 -3.34 3.34
C GLU A 40 -42.42 -4.27 2.71
N VAL A 41 -43.19 -4.94 3.57
CA VAL A 41 -44.34 -5.76 3.15
C VAL A 41 -45.32 -4.81 2.46
N LEU A 42 -45.35 -4.83 1.13
CA LEU A 42 -46.36 -4.11 0.35
C LEU A 42 -47.74 -4.51 0.89
N PRO A 43 -48.60 -3.55 1.29
CA PRO A 43 -49.96 -3.90 1.66
C PRO A 43 -50.65 -4.52 0.45
N LYS A 44 -51.09 -5.78 0.61
CA LYS A 44 -51.87 -6.51 -0.39
C LYS A 44 -53.03 -5.61 -0.82
N PRO A 45 -53.17 -5.23 -2.10
CA PRO A 45 -54.27 -4.36 -2.52
C PRO A 45 -55.58 -5.10 -2.26
N THR A 46 -56.35 -4.61 -1.29
CA THR A 46 -57.74 -5.01 -1.11
C THR A 46 -58.48 -4.60 -2.37
N PRO A 47 -59.05 -5.52 -3.17
CA PRO A 47 -59.89 -5.11 -4.27
C PRO A 47 -61.12 -4.41 -3.67
N THR A 48 -61.18 -3.09 -3.81
CA THR A 48 -62.42 -2.32 -3.65
C THR A 48 -63.37 -2.81 -4.73
N ALA A 49 -64.19 -3.81 -4.38
CA ALA A 49 -65.30 -4.24 -5.21
C ALA A 49 -66.35 -3.12 -5.22
N THR A 50 -66.27 -2.24 -6.22
CA THR A 50 -67.37 -1.35 -6.60
C THR A 50 -68.58 -2.22 -6.89
N LEU A 51 -69.60 -2.17 -6.02
CA LEU A 51 -70.89 -2.84 -6.22
C LEU A 51 -71.57 -2.24 -7.46
N GLY A 52 -71.33 -2.84 -8.62
CA GLY A 52 -72.17 -2.68 -9.81
C GLY A 52 -73.43 -3.55 -9.70
N PRO A 53 -74.52 -3.23 -10.42
CA PRO A 53 -75.79 -3.91 -10.25
C PRO A 53 -75.67 -5.41 -10.58
N GLU A 54 -76.12 -6.22 -9.64
CA GLU A 54 -76.00 -7.68 -9.63
C GLU A 54 -76.87 -8.30 -10.73
N VAL A 55 -76.22 -8.81 -11.78
CA VAL A 55 -76.87 -9.64 -12.80
C VAL A 55 -76.95 -11.06 -12.21
N PRO A 56 -78.13 -11.68 -12.04
CA PRO A 56 -78.21 -13.04 -11.53
C PRO A 56 -77.70 -13.99 -12.62
N LEU A 57 -76.45 -14.45 -12.49
CA LEU A 57 -75.94 -15.57 -13.26
C LEU A 57 -76.61 -16.86 -12.75
N PRO A 58 -77.02 -17.79 -13.63
CA PRO A 58 -77.42 -19.12 -13.19
C PRO A 58 -76.26 -19.75 -12.41
N SER A 59 -76.52 -20.16 -11.18
CA SER A 59 -75.53 -20.83 -10.33
C SER A 59 -75.17 -22.18 -10.96
N LEU A 60 -74.13 -22.19 -11.79
CA LEU A 60 -73.43 -23.41 -12.14
C LEU A 60 -72.70 -23.85 -10.88
N ASN A 61 -73.22 -24.92 -10.28
CA ASN A 61 -72.58 -25.56 -9.13
C ASN A 61 -71.15 -25.91 -9.54
N PRO A 62 -70.10 -25.36 -8.90
CA PRO A 62 -68.73 -25.72 -9.25
C PRO A 62 -68.58 -27.22 -8.95
N LEU A 63 -68.33 -28.03 -9.98
CA LEU A 63 -67.88 -29.40 -9.76
C LEU A 63 -66.60 -29.31 -8.90
N PRO A 64 -66.43 -30.16 -7.87
CA PRO A 64 -65.23 -30.16 -7.07
C PRO A 64 -64.05 -30.51 -7.97
N SER A 65 -63.27 -29.51 -8.38
CA SER A 65 -62.01 -29.72 -9.06
C SER A 65 -61.02 -30.23 -8.00
N GLN A 66 -60.93 -31.55 -7.88
CA GLN A 66 -59.95 -32.23 -7.03
C GLN A 66 -58.59 -32.28 -7.74
N SER A 67 -58.05 -31.11 -8.10
CA SER A 67 -56.65 -31.06 -8.48
C SER A 67 -55.83 -31.15 -7.19
N PRO A 68 -54.98 -32.18 -7.01
CA PRO A 68 -54.14 -32.25 -5.82
C PRO A 68 -53.23 -31.03 -5.80
N VAL A 69 -53.45 -30.16 -4.81
CA VAL A 69 -52.53 -29.07 -4.48
C VAL A 69 -51.29 -29.75 -3.92
N TYR A 70 -50.23 -29.83 -4.70
CA TYR A 70 -48.92 -30.20 -4.18
C TYR A 70 -48.42 -28.99 -3.38
N PRO A 71 -48.19 -29.12 -2.05
CA PRO A 71 -47.48 -28.10 -1.32
C PRO A 71 -46.11 -27.93 -1.98
N MET A 72 -45.76 -26.72 -2.38
CA MET A 72 -44.35 -26.43 -2.67
C MET A 72 -43.59 -26.73 -1.38
N PRO A 73 -42.54 -27.58 -1.41
CA PRO A 73 -41.71 -27.75 -0.23
C PRO A 73 -41.16 -26.37 0.14
N ASP A 74 -41.33 -25.98 1.40
CA ASP A 74 -40.69 -24.79 1.95
C ASP A 74 -39.17 -25.00 1.81
N VAL A 75 -38.59 -24.41 0.77
CA VAL A 75 -37.14 -24.30 0.65
C VAL A 75 -36.70 -23.32 1.73
N GLU A 76 -36.39 -23.85 2.91
CA GLU A 76 -35.77 -23.06 3.97
C GLU A 76 -34.51 -22.42 3.37
N PRO A 77 -34.43 -21.07 3.29
CA PRO A 77 -33.21 -20.42 2.86
C PRO A 77 -32.10 -20.85 3.81
N LEU A 78 -30.93 -21.19 3.28
CA LEU A 78 -29.77 -21.58 4.08
C LEU A 78 -29.35 -20.37 4.95
N VAL A 79 -29.90 -20.27 6.16
CA VAL A 79 -29.61 -19.17 7.09
C VAL A 79 -28.20 -19.40 7.62
N LEU A 80 -27.21 -18.71 7.05
CA LEU A 80 -25.90 -18.65 7.68
C LEU A 80 -26.10 -18.09 9.10
N PRO A 81 -25.58 -18.77 10.14
CA PRO A 81 -25.71 -18.30 11.51
C PRO A 81 -25.17 -16.87 11.62
N GLY A 82 -25.84 -16.00 12.38
CA GLY A 82 -25.42 -14.59 12.51
C GLY A 82 -23.97 -14.42 12.98
N TRP A 83 -23.43 -15.39 13.72
CA TRP A 83 -22.04 -15.41 14.16
C TRP A 83 -21.02 -15.60 13.02
N ALA A 84 -21.42 -16.17 11.88
CA ALA A 84 -20.53 -16.44 10.76
C ALA A 84 -20.04 -15.13 10.10
N ASP A 85 -20.92 -14.13 9.97
CA ASP A 85 -20.58 -12.79 9.48
C ASP A 85 -19.59 -12.10 10.43
N ASP A 86 -19.79 -12.24 11.74
CA ASP A 86 -18.88 -11.70 12.75
C ASP A 86 -17.51 -12.38 12.72
N VAL A 87 -17.46 -13.71 12.57
CA VAL A 87 -16.21 -14.46 12.45
C VAL A 87 -15.40 -14.03 11.22
N VAL A 88 -16.07 -13.86 10.07
CA VAL A 88 -15.39 -13.40 8.84
C VAL A 88 -14.80 -12.00 9.01
N ARG A 89 -15.52 -11.08 9.67
CA ARG A 89 -15.01 -9.73 9.96
C ARG A 89 -13.82 -9.73 10.91
N ILE A 90 -13.88 -10.54 11.97
CA ILE A 90 -12.76 -10.69 12.92
C ILE A 90 -11.54 -11.25 12.19
N LEU A 91 -11.70 -12.28 11.37
CA LEU A 91 -10.62 -12.85 10.58
C LEU A 91 -10.02 -11.83 9.60
N ALA A 92 -10.86 -11.06 8.91
CA ALA A 92 -10.40 -10.01 8.00
C ALA A 92 -9.62 -8.90 8.75
N ALA A 93 -10.09 -8.49 9.93
CA ALA A 93 -9.42 -7.50 10.76
C ALA A 93 -8.05 -8.01 11.26
N VAL A 94 -7.98 -9.27 11.70
CA VAL A 94 -6.71 -9.91 12.11
C VAL A 94 -5.75 -10.02 10.95
N ALA A 95 -6.23 -10.43 9.77
CA ALA A 95 -5.41 -10.51 8.56
C ALA A 95 -4.88 -9.12 8.15
N LEU A 96 -5.71 -8.09 8.22
CA LEU A 96 -5.30 -6.70 7.94
C LEU A 96 -4.25 -6.21 8.95
N LEU A 97 -4.43 -6.47 10.23
CA LEU A 97 -3.45 -6.11 11.27
C LEU A 97 -2.14 -6.85 11.09
N ALA A 98 -2.18 -8.14 10.70
CA ALA A 98 -0.98 -8.92 10.40
C ALA A 98 -0.25 -8.36 9.16
N LEU A 99 -0.98 -7.98 8.11
CA LEU A 99 -0.40 -7.34 6.92
C LEU A 99 0.24 -6.00 7.28
N ILE A 100 -0.46 -5.13 8.03
CA ILE A 100 0.07 -3.85 8.49
C ILE A 100 1.31 -4.08 9.37
N GLY A 101 1.26 -5.02 10.31
CA GLY A 101 2.38 -5.35 11.17
C GLY A 101 3.59 -5.85 10.38
N THR A 102 3.37 -6.68 9.35
CA THR A 102 4.43 -7.20 8.48
C THR A 102 5.01 -6.10 7.60
N PHE A 103 4.15 -5.22 7.05
CA PHE A 103 4.55 -4.06 6.26
C PHE A 103 5.37 -3.07 7.10
N LEU A 104 4.91 -2.77 8.32
CA LEU A 104 5.63 -1.94 9.28
C LEU A 104 6.94 -2.60 9.72
N TYR A 105 6.98 -3.91 9.91
CA TYR A 105 8.21 -4.64 10.23
C TYR A 105 9.23 -4.56 9.08
N ARG A 106 8.77 -4.67 7.83
CA ARG A 106 9.63 -4.49 6.64
C ARG A 106 10.18 -3.06 6.55
N LEU A 107 9.33 -2.04 6.71
CA LEU A 107 9.77 -0.64 6.73
C LEU A 107 10.66 -0.29 7.92
N SER A 108 10.37 -0.86 9.10
CA SER A 108 11.12 -0.58 10.32
C SER A 108 12.42 -1.37 10.43
N GLY A 109 12.58 -2.47 9.70
CA GLY A 109 13.85 -3.19 9.59
C GLY A 109 14.98 -2.31 9.05
N GLU A 110 14.66 -1.38 8.14
CA GLU A 110 15.60 -0.39 7.58
C GLU A 110 15.91 0.76 8.57
N LEU A 111 14.92 1.24 9.32
CA LEU A 111 15.04 2.36 10.27
C LEU A 111 15.58 1.96 11.67
N ILE A 112 15.26 0.77 12.16
CA ILE A 112 15.66 0.28 13.51
C ILE A 112 17.09 -0.29 13.48
N ARG A 113 17.56 -0.78 12.31
CA ARG A 113 18.98 -1.12 12.12
C ARG A 113 19.87 0.14 12.15
N THR A 114 19.36 1.28 11.69
CA THR A 114 20.06 2.57 11.69
C THR A 114 20.32 3.07 13.12
N GLU A 115 19.31 3.03 14.01
CA GLU A 115 19.50 3.45 15.42
C GLU A 115 20.46 2.54 16.19
N ARG A 116 20.46 1.22 15.91
CA ARG A 116 21.38 0.28 16.56
C ARG A 116 22.81 0.40 16.06
N ARG A 117 23.01 0.84 14.81
CA ARG A 117 24.34 1.09 14.24
C ARG A 117 24.89 2.46 14.64
N HIS A 118 24.06 3.49 14.81
CA HIS A 118 24.52 4.79 15.32
C HIS A 118 24.81 4.82 16.83
N ALA A 119 24.26 3.87 17.59
CA ALA A 119 24.65 3.68 18.99
C ALA A 119 26.02 2.99 19.15
N ALA A 120 26.60 2.46 18.06
CA ALA A 120 28.01 2.09 18.01
C ALA A 120 28.80 3.33 17.56
N GLU A 121 29.36 4.03 18.53
CA GLU A 121 30.17 5.25 18.39
C GLU A 121 31.17 5.19 17.22
N PRO A 122 31.29 6.26 16.38
CA PRO A 122 32.44 6.43 15.51
C PRO A 122 33.62 6.89 16.37
N THR A 123 34.42 5.94 16.85
CA THR A 123 35.74 6.27 17.40
C THR A 123 36.60 6.74 16.23
N GLY A 124 37.10 7.98 16.32
CA GLY A 124 37.89 8.65 15.29
C GLY A 124 39.19 7.94 14.92
N ALA A 125 39.09 6.93 14.05
CA ALA A 125 40.12 6.60 13.08
C ALA A 125 39.73 7.28 11.76
N GLU A 126 40.70 7.67 10.95
CA GLU A 126 40.51 7.99 9.53
C GLU A 126 39.74 6.83 8.87
N SER A 127 38.41 6.94 8.88
CA SER A 127 37.54 5.92 8.34
C SER A 127 37.58 6.11 6.84
N GLU A 128 38.30 5.20 6.18
CA GLU A 128 38.05 4.78 4.82
C GLU A 128 36.53 4.89 4.58
N ILE A 129 36.14 5.88 3.77
CA ILE A 129 34.73 6.11 3.45
C ILE A 129 34.27 4.81 2.82
N PRO A 130 33.18 4.18 3.29
CA PRO A 130 32.71 2.92 2.71
C PRO A 130 32.63 3.09 1.20
N GLU A 131 33.40 2.28 0.47
CA GLU A 131 33.40 2.33 -0.98
C GLU A 131 32.06 1.81 -1.47
N ILE A 132 31.40 2.60 -2.33
CA ILE A 132 30.13 2.21 -2.92
C ILE A 132 30.41 1.08 -3.91
N ASP A 133 29.57 0.05 -3.88
CA ASP A 133 29.60 -1.01 -4.88
C ASP A 133 29.13 -0.46 -6.25
N ASP A 134 30.10 -0.10 -7.09
CA ASP A 134 29.84 0.41 -8.44
C ASP A 134 29.15 -0.63 -9.32
N GLU A 135 29.36 -1.92 -9.10
CA GLU A 135 28.74 -2.98 -9.89
C GLU A 135 27.24 -3.02 -9.60
N GLU A 136 26.85 -2.91 -8.32
CA GLU A 136 25.43 -2.81 -7.92
C GLU A 136 24.77 -1.53 -8.45
N LEU A 137 25.50 -0.41 -8.50
CA LEU A 137 24.99 0.83 -9.10
C LEU A 137 24.79 0.70 -10.62
N VAL A 138 25.77 0.12 -11.33
CA VAL A 138 25.69 -0.11 -12.78
C VAL A 138 24.50 -1.01 -13.11
N GLU A 139 24.34 -2.12 -12.38
CA GLU A 139 23.22 -3.05 -12.56
C GLU A 139 21.87 -2.32 -12.43
N ALA A 140 21.70 -1.49 -11.40
CA ALA A 140 20.47 -0.73 -11.20
C ALA A 140 20.16 0.26 -12.34
N LEU A 141 21.20 0.89 -12.91
CA LEU A 141 21.05 1.81 -14.03
C LEU A 141 20.70 1.06 -15.32
N ASP A 142 21.40 -0.03 -15.60
CA ASP A 142 21.21 -0.85 -16.81
C ASP A 142 19.83 -1.54 -16.81
N GLU A 143 19.39 -2.09 -15.68
CA GLU A 143 18.03 -2.63 -15.51
C GLU A 143 16.97 -1.57 -15.87
N THR A 144 17.17 -0.34 -15.41
CA THR A 144 16.21 0.76 -15.67
C THR A 144 16.20 1.13 -17.15
N VAL A 145 17.36 1.14 -17.82
CA VAL A 145 17.44 1.36 -19.26
C VAL A 145 16.66 0.28 -20.02
N GLU A 146 16.79 -0.99 -19.62
CA GLU A 146 16.02 -2.08 -20.20
C GLU A 146 14.51 -1.92 -19.96
N GLU A 147 14.08 -1.59 -18.74
CA GLU A 147 12.68 -1.32 -18.39
C GLU A 147 12.08 -0.21 -19.28
N LEU A 148 12.83 0.88 -19.48
CA LEU A 148 12.42 2.00 -20.33
C LEU A 148 12.32 1.58 -21.81
N ARG A 149 13.23 0.74 -22.30
CA ARG A 149 13.20 0.23 -23.69
C ARG A 149 12.07 -0.77 -23.91
N LEU A 150 11.67 -1.52 -22.88
CA LEU A 150 10.53 -2.43 -22.89
C LEU A 150 9.17 -1.71 -22.80
N GLY A 151 9.17 -0.38 -22.70
CA GLY A 151 7.97 0.45 -22.73
C GLY A 151 7.34 0.71 -21.36
N MET A 152 8.08 0.49 -20.26
CA MET A 152 7.62 0.91 -18.93
C MET A 152 7.36 2.42 -18.91
N ALA A 153 6.38 2.85 -18.12
CA ALA A 153 6.13 4.28 -17.90
C ALA A 153 7.35 4.94 -17.24
N VAL A 154 7.77 6.09 -17.77
CA VAL A 154 9.05 6.73 -17.41
C VAL A 154 9.06 7.15 -15.93
N ASP A 155 7.92 7.59 -15.41
CA ASP A 155 7.74 7.96 -14.01
C ASP A 155 8.04 6.78 -13.06
N GLY A 156 7.42 5.63 -13.31
CA GLY A 156 7.63 4.42 -12.53
C GLY A 156 9.07 3.91 -12.60
N ALA A 157 9.65 3.88 -13.80
CA ALA A 157 11.02 3.41 -14.02
C ALA A 157 12.05 4.30 -13.31
N VAL A 158 11.93 5.64 -13.42
CA VAL A 158 12.86 6.58 -12.77
C VAL A 158 12.74 6.53 -11.25
N ILE A 159 11.52 6.42 -10.70
CA ILE A 159 11.32 6.27 -9.24
C ILE A 159 11.90 4.94 -8.74
N ALA A 160 11.70 3.85 -9.48
CA ALA A 160 12.25 2.53 -9.14
C ALA A 160 13.78 2.54 -9.16
N CYS A 161 14.38 3.12 -10.20
CA CYS A 161 15.82 3.37 -10.31
C CYS A 161 16.35 4.13 -9.10
N TRP A 162 15.74 5.26 -8.76
CA TRP A 162 16.17 6.08 -7.62
C TRP A 162 16.20 5.27 -6.32
N ARG A 163 15.20 4.41 -6.10
CA ARG A 163 15.14 3.54 -4.93
C ARG A 163 16.22 2.45 -4.94
N ARG A 164 16.51 1.83 -6.09
CA ARG A 164 17.59 0.85 -6.23
C ARG A 164 18.95 1.48 -5.90
N LEU A 165 19.21 2.69 -6.40
CA LEU A 165 20.44 3.44 -6.10
C LEU A 165 20.59 3.75 -4.60
N GLU A 166 19.49 4.13 -3.93
CA GLU A 166 19.51 4.30 -2.47
C GLU A 166 19.79 3.00 -1.73
N GLN A 167 19.22 1.88 -2.19
CA GLN A 167 19.43 0.58 -1.58
C GLN A 167 20.89 0.11 -1.73
N ALA A 168 21.52 0.34 -2.88
CA ALA A 168 22.94 0.07 -3.11
C ALA A 168 23.86 0.91 -2.22
N ALA A 169 23.50 2.17 -1.95
CA ALA A 169 24.24 3.00 -0.99
C ALA A 169 24.12 2.43 0.44
N VAL A 170 22.92 1.99 0.82
CA VAL A 170 22.63 1.43 2.15
C VAL A 170 23.24 0.05 2.34
N SER A 171 23.29 -0.79 1.29
CA SER A 171 23.97 -2.09 1.29
C SER A 171 25.47 -1.93 1.56
N SER A 172 26.07 -0.88 0.98
CA SER A 172 27.45 -0.45 1.18
C SER A 172 27.71 0.21 2.55
N GLY A 173 26.69 0.34 3.41
CA GLY A 173 26.81 0.90 4.75
C GLY A 173 26.80 2.43 4.82
N ILE A 174 26.43 3.10 3.72
CA ILE A 174 26.23 4.55 3.68
C ILE A 174 24.78 4.85 4.02
N PHE A 175 24.55 5.62 5.08
CA PHE A 175 23.21 5.94 5.56
C PHE A 175 22.88 7.42 5.39
N ARG A 176 21.62 7.68 5.08
CA ARG A 176 21.06 9.03 5.02
C ARG A 176 21.04 9.69 6.40
N LYS A 177 21.39 10.98 6.46
CA LYS A 177 21.27 11.79 7.70
C LYS A 177 19.77 11.95 8.07
N PRO A 178 19.41 12.12 9.36
CA PRO A 178 18.01 12.15 9.79
C PRO A 178 17.11 13.18 9.08
N ALA A 179 17.67 14.33 8.69
CA ALA A 179 16.95 15.42 8.02
C ALA A 179 17.20 15.49 6.50
N GLN A 180 18.07 14.63 5.97
CA GLN A 180 18.44 14.66 4.56
C GLN A 180 17.33 14.06 3.72
N THR A 181 16.99 14.68 2.59
CA THR A 181 15.97 14.15 1.67
C THR A 181 16.51 12.96 0.86
N SER A 182 15.61 12.16 0.28
CA SER A 182 15.98 11.07 -0.65
C SER A 182 16.83 11.62 -1.81
N GLN A 183 16.42 12.75 -2.39
CA GLN A 183 17.16 13.37 -3.47
C GLN A 183 18.56 13.83 -3.04
N GLU A 184 18.67 14.56 -1.92
CA GLU A 184 19.95 15.02 -1.37
C GLU A 184 20.89 13.86 -1.04
N PHE A 185 20.36 12.74 -0.58
CA PHE A 185 21.14 11.55 -0.26
C PHE A 185 21.75 10.92 -1.50
N THR A 186 20.92 10.54 -2.47
CA THR A 186 21.41 9.85 -3.67
C THR A 186 22.33 10.74 -4.50
N VAL A 187 22.05 12.05 -4.58
CA VAL A 187 22.97 13.00 -5.23
C VAL A 187 24.30 13.11 -4.47
N GLU A 188 24.29 13.19 -3.13
CA GLU A 188 25.53 13.21 -2.33
C GLU A 188 26.33 11.90 -2.50
N VAL A 189 25.67 10.76 -2.59
CA VAL A 189 26.31 9.45 -2.81
C VAL A 189 26.90 9.36 -4.22
N LEU A 190 26.08 9.59 -5.25
CA LEU A 190 26.50 9.45 -6.64
C LEU A 190 27.53 10.51 -7.04
N SER A 191 27.44 11.74 -6.54
CA SER A 191 28.47 12.77 -6.82
C SER A 191 29.87 12.42 -6.31
N ARG A 192 30.00 11.45 -5.40
CA ARG A 192 31.31 10.92 -4.97
C ARG A 192 31.85 9.84 -5.91
N ALA A 193 30.96 9.12 -6.60
CA ALA A 193 31.30 8.03 -7.51
C ALA A 193 31.32 8.47 -9.00
N VAL A 194 30.56 9.51 -9.35
CA VAL A 194 30.28 9.95 -10.72
C VAL A 194 30.95 11.30 -11.00
N VAL A 195 31.49 11.45 -12.21
CA VAL A 195 32.18 12.69 -12.65
C VAL A 195 31.26 13.59 -13.47
N ASP A 196 30.29 13.03 -14.19
CA ASP A 196 29.33 13.80 -14.98
C ASP A 196 28.17 14.32 -14.14
N ALA A 197 28.37 15.52 -13.61
CA ALA A 197 27.35 16.25 -12.88
C ALA A 197 26.11 16.56 -13.73
N ALA A 198 26.23 16.69 -15.05
CA ALA A 198 25.11 17.04 -15.91
C ALA A 198 24.16 15.85 -16.08
N ALA A 199 24.68 14.64 -16.29
CA ALA A 199 23.86 13.43 -16.35
C ALA A 199 23.16 13.14 -15.01
N LEU A 200 23.85 13.37 -13.88
CA LEU A 200 23.27 13.22 -12.55
C LEU A 200 22.18 14.27 -12.27
N GLU A 201 22.39 15.52 -12.67
CA GLU A 201 21.39 16.59 -12.53
C GLU A 201 20.16 16.31 -13.39
N GLU A 202 20.34 15.81 -14.61
CA GLU A 202 19.27 15.40 -15.52
C GLU A 202 18.43 14.26 -14.93
N LEU A 203 19.07 13.24 -14.35
CA LEU A 203 18.36 12.15 -13.67
C LEU A 203 17.59 12.66 -12.43
N ALA A 204 18.21 13.54 -11.63
CA ALA A 204 17.57 14.14 -10.46
C ALA A 204 16.34 15.00 -10.84
N GLU A 205 16.43 15.72 -11.96
CA GLU A 205 15.34 16.50 -12.50
C GLU A 205 14.17 15.61 -12.95
N LEU A 206 14.46 14.52 -13.67
CA LEU A 206 13.46 13.54 -14.09
C LEU A 206 12.79 12.87 -12.89
N TYR A 207 13.53 12.54 -11.84
CA TYR A 207 12.98 11.99 -10.59
C TYR A 207 12.04 12.98 -9.92
N ARG A 208 12.44 14.25 -9.80
CA ARG A 208 11.61 15.30 -9.23
C ARG A 208 10.34 15.52 -10.04
N GLN A 209 10.43 15.49 -11.37
CA GLN A 209 9.25 15.56 -12.24
C GLN A 209 8.35 14.34 -12.05
N ALA A 210 8.89 13.12 -12.02
CA ALA A 210 8.12 11.90 -11.77
C ALA A 210 7.36 11.93 -10.43
N MET A 211 7.98 12.46 -9.37
CA MET A 211 7.40 12.51 -8.03
C MET A 211 6.35 13.61 -7.84
N PHE A 212 6.49 14.74 -8.53
CA PHE A 212 5.69 15.95 -8.24
C PHE A 212 4.91 16.50 -9.44
N SER A 213 5.14 16.00 -10.66
CA SER A 213 4.35 16.37 -11.83
C SER A 213 2.99 15.67 -11.80
N THR A 214 1.95 16.39 -12.22
CA THR A 214 0.63 15.82 -12.51
C THR A 214 0.49 15.29 -13.93
N HIS A 215 1.47 15.53 -14.80
CA HIS A 215 1.47 15.08 -16.19
C HIS A 215 2.37 13.85 -16.35
N GLU A 216 1.90 12.87 -17.14
CA GLU A 216 2.72 11.74 -17.56
C GLU A 216 3.95 12.23 -18.34
N LEU A 217 5.08 11.59 -18.07
CA LEU A 217 6.33 11.86 -18.77
C LEU A 217 6.24 11.29 -20.20
N THR A 218 6.53 12.14 -21.18
CA THR A 218 6.46 11.82 -22.61
C THR A 218 7.65 11.00 -23.10
N ASP A 219 7.59 10.52 -24.36
CA ASP A 219 8.71 9.82 -25.00
C ASP A 219 10.00 10.67 -25.07
N ALA A 220 9.89 11.99 -25.15
CA ALA A 220 11.07 12.87 -25.07
C ALA A 220 11.78 12.76 -23.70
N HIS A 221 11.02 12.51 -22.62
CA HIS A 221 11.61 12.26 -21.29
C HIS A 221 12.22 10.85 -21.23
N ARG A 222 11.65 9.87 -21.94
CA ARG A 222 12.24 8.53 -22.08
C ARG A 222 13.63 8.60 -22.70
N ASP A 223 13.77 9.30 -23.82
CA ASP A 223 15.06 9.44 -24.52
C ASP A 223 16.11 10.14 -23.64
N ARG A 224 15.70 11.19 -22.91
CA ARG A 224 16.54 11.89 -21.93
C ARG A 224 16.95 10.98 -20.77
N ALA A 225 16.01 10.22 -20.22
CA ALA A 225 16.27 9.28 -19.14
C ALA A 225 17.27 8.21 -19.56
N VAL A 226 17.04 7.57 -20.71
CA VAL A 226 17.95 6.55 -21.27
C VAL A 226 19.35 7.14 -21.46
N SER A 227 19.46 8.32 -22.08
CA SER A 227 20.74 8.96 -22.32
C SER A 227 21.50 9.28 -21.02
N ALA A 228 20.80 9.78 -20.00
CA ALA A 228 21.41 10.09 -18.70
C ALA A 228 21.86 8.82 -17.97
N LEU A 229 21.01 7.78 -17.93
CA LEU A 229 21.31 6.51 -17.27
C LEU A 229 22.50 5.79 -17.93
N GLU A 230 22.56 5.76 -19.26
CA GLU A 230 23.68 5.17 -20.01
C GLU A 230 25.00 5.92 -19.75
N ALA A 231 24.95 7.26 -19.71
CA ALA A 231 26.14 8.08 -19.42
C ALA A 231 26.68 7.81 -18.01
N LEU A 232 25.79 7.65 -17.03
CA LEU A 232 26.15 7.31 -15.64
C LEU A 232 26.70 5.88 -15.54
N SER A 233 26.02 4.91 -16.17
CA SER A 233 26.44 3.50 -16.18
C SER A 233 27.82 3.31 -16.80
N ALA A 234 28.10 3.97 -17.94
CA ALA A 234 29.39 3.91 -18.60
C ALA A 234 30.55 4.44 -17.74
N GLN A 235 30.29 5.48 -16.93
CA GLN A 235 31.31 6.05 -16.04
C GLN A 235 31.62 5.15 -14.85
N LEU A 236 30.57 4.64 -14.21
CA LEU A 236 30.72 3.73 -13.08
C LEU A 236 31.38 2.42 -13.52
N SER A 237 31.01 1.89 -14.68
CA SER A 237 31.66 0.72 -15.30
C SER A 237 33.15 0.97 -15.57
N GLY A 238 33.51 2.18 -16.01
CA GLY A 238 34.89 2.57 -16.24
C GLY A 238 35.73 2.65 -14.96
N ARG A 239 35.10 2.86 -13.81
CA ARG A 239 35.76 2.88 -12.48
C ARG A 239 35.86 1.49 -11.86
N ALA A 240 34.87 0.63 -12.10
CA ALA A 240 34.87 -0.77 -11.66
C ALA A 240 35.90 -1.64 -12.42
N ALA A 241 36.36 -1.19 -13.60
CA ALA A 241 37.40 -1.89 -14.36
C ALA A 241 38.77 -1.86 -13.62
N PRO A 242 39.45 -3.01 -13.47
CA PRO A 242 40.67 -3.15 -12.66
C PRO A 242 41.93 -2.51 -13.26
#